data_AF-A0A7X7SGK3-F1
#
_entry.id   AF-A0A7X7SGK3-F1
#
_cell.length_a   1.000
_cell.length_b   1.000
_cell.length_c   1.000
_cell.angle_alpha   90.00
_cell.angle_beta   90.00
_cell.angle_gamma   90.00
#
_symmetry.space_group_name_H-M   'P 1'
#
loop_
_entity.id
_entity.type
_entity.pdbx_description
1 polymer ?
#
loop_
_entity_poly.entity_id
_entity_poly.type
_entity_poly.pdbx_seq_one_letter_code
_entity_poly.pdbx_strand_id
1 'polypeptide(L)' 'MHVAIIMDGNGRWAQERGLPRTTGHRAGAKAVRRIVEAAPGLGIRTLTLYAFSSDNWKRPRAEVNQL' A
#
# COMPACT_ATOMS: atom_id res chain seq x y z
N MET A 1 -17.64 7.95 11.43
CA MET A 1 -16.18 7.97 11.62
C MET A 1 -15.52 7.75 10.27
N HIS A 2 -14.59 8.63 9.90
CA HIS A 2 -13.81 8.58 8.67
C HIS A 2 -12.34 8.55 9.05
N VAL A 3 -11.59 7.60 8.50
CA VAL A 3 -10.14 7.47 8.71
C VAL A 3 -9.41 7.61 7.38
N ALA A 4 -8.37 8.42 7.35
CA ALA A 4 -7.43 8.50 6.23
C ALA A 4 -6.12 7.79 6.61
N ILE A 5 -5.55 7.02 5.69
CA ILE A 5 -4.35 6.21 5.90
C ILE A 5 -3.32 6.54 4.82
N ILE A 6 -2.11 6.90 5.24
CA ILE A 6 -0.96 7.03 4.35
C ILE A 6 -0.19 5.71 4.37
N MET A 7 -0.06 5.08 3.21
CA MET A 7 0.55 3.76 3.09
C MET A 7 2.03 3.84 2.73
N ASP A 8 2.85 4.18 3.72
CA ASP A 8 4.31 4.29 3.56
C ASP A 8 5.04 3.01 4.03
N GLY A 9 6.31 2.86 3.64
CA GLY A 9 7.23 1.86 4.18
C GLY A 9 7.27 0.53 3.44
N ASN A 10 6.35 0.27 2.50
CA ASN A 10 6.30 -0.99 1.73
C ASN A 10 7.65 -1.35 1.05
N GLY A 11 8.32 -0.35 0.47
CA GLY A 11 9.63 -0.54 -0.15
C GLY A 11 10.76 -0.79 0.84
N ARG A 12 10.76 -0.09 2.00
CA ARG A 12 11.74 -0.31 3.09
C ARG A 12 11.56 -1.71 3.70
N TRP A 13 10.32 -2.10 3.95
CA TRP A 13 9.95 -3.42 4.46
C TRP A 13 10.50 -4.56 3.59
N ALA A 14 10.47 -4.41 2.27
CA ALA A 14 11.04 -5.39 1.34
C ALA A 14 12.57 -5.38 1.37
N GLN A 15 13.19 -4.20 1.37
CA GLN A 15 14.66 -4.05 1.39
C GLN A 15 15.29 -4.64 2.66
N GLU A 16 14.71 -4.37 3.83
CA GLU A 16 15.15 -4.93 5.12
C GLU A 16 15.09 -6.46 5.16
N ARG A 17 14.32 -7.07 4.25
CA ARG A 17 14.16 -8.52 4.12
C ARG A 17 14.94 -9.11 2.94
N GLY A 18 15.75 -8.30 2.25
CA GLY A 18 16.47 -8.72 1.04
C GLY A 18 15.54 -9.07 -0.13
N LEU A 19 14.30 -8.56 -0.13
CA LEU A 19 13.28 -8.88 -1.13
C LEU A 19 13.17 -7.78 -2.20
N PRO A 20 12.72 -8.14 -3.43
CA PRO A 20 12.37 -7.15 -4.45
C PRO A 20 11.31 -6.16 -3.95
N ARG A 21 11.38 -4.91 -4.39
CA ARG A 21 10.42 -3.85 -4.00
C ARG A 21 8.97 -4.19 -4.37
N THR A 22 8.77 -4.91 -5.48
CA THR A 22 7.46 -5.46 -5.91
C THR A 22 6.82 -6.35 -4.84
N THR A 23 7.62 -7.09 -4.06
CA THR A 23 7.11 -7.87 -2.92
C THR A 23 6.56 -6.98 -1.82
N GLY A 24 7.18 -5.81 -1.61
CA GLY A 24 6.69 -4.78 -0.70
C GLY A 24 5.30 -4.26 -1.11
N HIS A 25 5.08 -4.03 -2.40
CA HIS A 25 3.76 -3.64 -2.92
C HIS A 25 2.69 -4.70 -2.65
N ARG A 26 3.01 -5.98 -2.87
CA ARG A 26 2.11 -7.10 -2.55
C ARG A 26 1.80 -7.18 -1.04
N ALA A 27 2.80 -6.93 -0.19
CA ALA A 27 2.62 -6.88 1.26
C ALA A 27 1.70 -5.72 1.68
N GLY A 28 1.88 -4.54 1.06
CA GLY A 28 0.99 -3.38 1.25
C GLY A 28 -0.46 -3.69 0.88
N ALA A 29 -0.70 -4.34 -0.26
CA ALA A 29 -2.04 -4.76 -0.68
C ALA A 29 -2.70 -5.73 0.32
N LYS A 30 -1.92 -6.70 0.86
CA LYS A 30 -2.40 -7.60 1.92
C LYS A 30 -2.73 -6.84 3.21
N ALA A 31 -1.97 -5.81 3.56
CA ALA A 31 -2.26 -4.96 4.72
C ALA A 31 -3.56 -4.17 4.53
N VAL A 32 -3.77 -3.56 3.36
CA VAL A 32 -5.02 -2.87 3.00
C VAL A 32 -6.21 -3.79 3.16
N ARG A 33 -6.13 -5.01 2.60
CA ARG A 33 -7.23 -5.96 2.66
C ARG A 33 -7.66 -6.22 4.11
N ARG A 34 -6.71 -6.49 5.01
CA ARG A 34 -6.99 -6.71 6.44
C ARG A 34 -7.64 -5.49 7.10
N ILE A 35 -7.19 -4.28 6.75
CA ILE A 35 -7.76 -3.03 7.28
C ILE A 35 -9.21 -2.85 6.83
N VAL A 36 -9.47 -3.05 5.54
CA VAL A 36 -10.82 -2.92 4.95
C VAL A 36 -11.78 -3.95 5.54
N GLU A 37 -11.32 -5.20 5.71
CA GLU A 37 -12.11 -6.28 6.33
C GLU A 37 -12.44 -5.98 7.81
N ALA A 38 -11.52 -5.37 8.56
CA ALA A 38 -11.71 -5.05 9.98
C ALA A 38 -12.54 -3.78 10.22
N ALA A 39 -12.49 -2.81 9.30
CA ALA A 39 -13.07 -1.47 9.49
C ALA A 39 -14.56 -1.44 9.89
N PRO A 40 -15.46 -2.24 9.29
CA PRO A 40 -16.87 -2.25 9.67
C PRO A 40 -17.10 -2.66 11.13
N GLY A 41 -16.34 -3.67 11.61
CA GLY A 41 -16.42 -4.14 13.00
C GLY A 41 -15.95 -3.11 14.03
N LEU A 42 -15.20 -2.10 13.59
CA LEU A 42 -14.73 -0.97 14.39
C LEU A 42 -15.60 0.29 14.23
N GLY A 43 -16.72 0.21 13.50
CA GLY A 43 -17.60 1.36 13.26
C GLY A 43 -17.04 2.40 12.27
N ILE A 44 -15.98 2.08 11.55
CA ILE A 44 -15.38 2.94 10.52
C ILE A 44 -16.17 2.75 9.22
N ARG A 45 -16.86 3.81 8.79
CA ARG A 45 -17.74 3.78 7.60
C ARG A 45 -17.07 4.30 6.34
N THR A 46 -15.96 5.02 6.50
CA THR A 46 -15.24 5.63 5.38
C THR A 46 -13.74 5.51 5.60
N LEU A 47 -13.05 4.97 4.61
CA LEU A 47 -11.60 4.89 4.55
C LEU A 47 -11.09 5.66 3.33
N THR A 48 -10.10 6.52 3.52
CA THR A 48 -9.32 7.11 2.42
C THR A 48 -7.91 6.54 2.47
N LEU A 49 -7.49 5.84 1.43
CA LEU A 49 -6.17 5.22 1.35
C LEU A 49 -5.31 5.97 0.36
N TYR A 50 -4.20 6.54 0.83
CA TYR A 50 -3.19 7.13 -0.04
C TYR A 50 -2.21 6.03 -0.46
N ALA A 51 -2.56 5.34 -1.54
CA ALA A 51 -1.83 4.16 -2.04
C ALA A 51 -0.71 4.48 -3.03
N PHE A 52 -0.84 5.59 -3.76
CA PHE A 52 0.10 6.01 -4.80
C PHE A 52 0.12 7.54 -4.90
N SER A 53 1.32 8.13 -4.91
CA SER A 53 1.53 9.50 -5.37
C SER A 53 1.97 9.47 -6.84
N SER A 54 1.55 10.46 -7.61
CA SER A 54 1.98 10.66 -9.00
C SER A 54 3.51 10.82 -9.14
N ASP A 55 4.21 11.19 -8.06
CA ASP A 55 5.68 11.28 -8.03
C ASP A 55 6.41 9.92 -7.99
N ASN A 56 5.74 8.83 -7.57
CA ASN A 56 6.32 7.47 -7.64
C ASN A 56 6.48 6.96 -9.09
N TRP A 57 5.81 7.59 -10.05
CA TRP A 57 5.84 7.24 -11.48
C TRP A 57 7.03 7.83 -12.24
N LYS A 58 7.89 8.62 -11.60
CA LYS A 58 9.16 9.09 -12.21
C LYS A 58 10.27 8.03 -12.21
N ARG A 59 9.97 6.80 -11.78
CA ARG A 59 10.89 5.65 -11.91
C ARG A 59 10.77 5.02 -13.31
N PRO A 60 11.87 4.53 -13.91
CA PRO A 60 11.94 4.18 -15.33
C PRO A 60 10.82 3.22 -15.76
N ARG A 61 10.30 3.44 -16.98
CA ARG A 61 9.10 2.80 -17.58
C ARG A 61 9.06 1.26 -17.61
N ALA A 62 10.09 0.55 -17.15
CA ALA A 62 10.15 -0.91 -17.18
C ALA A 62 9.31 -1.61 -16.09
N GLU A 63 8.91 -0.91 -15.01
CA GLU A 63 8.17 -1.52 -13.88
C GLU A 63 6.64 -1.33 -13.97
N VAL A 64 6.14 -0.70 -15.04
CA VAL A 64 4.71 -0.34 -15.19
C VAL A 64 3.84 -1.50 -15.70
N ASN A 65 4.42 -2.56 -16.25
CA ASN A 65 3.67 -3.65 -16.91
C ASN A 65 3.44 -4.90 -16.03
N GLN A 66 3.50 -4.79 -14.70
CA GLN A 66 3.19 -5.91 -13.79
C GLN A 66 2.17 -5.56 -12.68
N LEU A 67 1.19 -4.72 -13.02
CA LEU A 67 -0.05 -4.61 -12.26
C LEU A 67 -1.12 -5.54 -12.83
#